data_AF-A0A6J8D155-F1
#
_entry.id   AF-A0A6J8D155-F1
#
_cell.length_a   1.000
_cell.length_b   1.000
_cell.length_c   1.000
_cell.angle_alpha   90.00
_cell.angle_beta   90.00
_cell.angle_gamma   90.00
#
_symmetry.space_group_name_H-M   'P 1'
#
loop_
_entity.id
_entity.type
_entity.pdbx_description
1 polymer ?
#
loop_
_entity_poly.entity_id
_entity_poly.type
_entity_poly.pdbx_seq_one_letter_code
_entity_poly.pdbx_strand_id
1 'polypeptide(L)'
;MVYASKKTQNNTQKILLFHGRNISTQFESYYINASAGELMDPFIHQHRYKLLINQHLKCKGKNVFLLVFVHMAPGNFAGRNLIRSTFGTVFSFHSKRIEYVFVLGKTENVTLQQEIEHESERYMDIIQGNFIDSYRNLTYKLVFSLFWVNNFCNNAKFVIKMDDDIIVNIPLVVPYLAEKVKAGQASNVLECKTITENIPVRERNNKWFITPEEYPFTKFLPYCAGHSSIMSIDVVRKMYRASKNVPHLWLEDVYGSGFLSLLLKLNMLMPKFYFDPVISSLYGKPCSLFYLNILKNDTNSLVMWNTITRYKKRLNCSI
;
A
#
# COMPACT_ATOMS: atom_id res chain seq x y z
N MET A 1 7.65 -56.43 20.93
CA MET A 1 6.23 -56.83 20.97
C MET A 1 5.51 -55.80 21.82
N VAL A 2 4.54 -54.99 21.41
CA VAL A 2 3.70 -54.88 20.20
C VAL A 2 3.37 -53.39 19.99
N TYR A 3 3.22 -53.01 18.72
CA TYR A 3 2.87 -51.70 18.17
C TYR A 3 1.42 -51.25 18.45
N ALA A 4 1.20 -49.92 18.52
CA ALA A 4 0.17 -49.14 17.81
C ALA A 4 0.47 -47.64 18.03
N SER A 5 1.07 -46.87 17.11
CA SER A 5 0.58 -46.35 15.81
C SER A 5 -0.73 -45.53 15.89
N LYS A 6 -0.59 -44.21 16.00
CA LYS A 6 -1.30 -43.26 15.11
C LYS A 6 -0.51 -41.94 14.98
N LYS A 7 0.01 -41.73 13.76
CA LYS A 7 0.51 -40.46 13.21
C LYS A 7 -0.55 -39.36 13.44
N THR A 8 -0.18 -38.13 13.78
CA THR A 8 0.10 -37.12 12.74
C THR A 8 1.26 -36.18 13.09
N GLN A 9 2.10 -35.98 12.07
CA GLN A 9 3.30 -35.15 11.98
C GLN A 9 3.04 -33.64 12.13
N ASN A 10 4.00 -32.99 12.77
CA ASN A 10 4.67 -31.74 12.38
C ASN A 10 3.84 -30.70 11.60
N ASN A 11 3.46 -29.62 12.29
CA ASN A 11 3.48 -28.29 11.69
C ASN A 11 3.59 -27.17 12.75
N THR A 12 4.49 -27.34 13.72
CA THR A 12 4.99 -26.23 14.55
C THR A 12 5.78 -25.30 13.63
N GLN A 13 5.08 -24.42 12.91
CA GLN A 13 5.67 -23.23 12.32
C GLN A 13 6.40 -22.50 13.45
N LYS A 14 7.71 -22.32 13.27
CA LYS A 14 8.58 -21.54 14.16
C LYS A 14 7.90 -20.24 14.57
N ILE A 15 7.38 -20.21 15.78
CA ILE A 15 6.94 -19.01 16.48
C ILE A 15 8.20 -18.16 16.64
N LEU A 16 8.29 -17.07 15.87
CA LEU A 16 9.35 -16.08 16.00
C LEU A 16 9.17 -15.42 17.37
N LEU A 17 9.98 -15.84 18.34
CA LEU A 17 10.07 -15.19 19.64
C LEU A 17 10.59 -13.76 19.44
N PHE A 18 9.78 -12.80 19.87
CA PHE A 18 10.10 -11.38 19.89
C PHE A 18 10.67 -11.05 21.27
N HIS A 19 11.77 -10.31 21.35
CA HIS A 19 12.28 -9.77 22.60
C HIS A 19 12.63 -8.30 22.39
N GLY A 20 12.05 -7.43 23.21
CA GLY A 20 12.51 -6.05 23.41
C GLY A 20 11.51 -4.95 23.04
N ARG A 21 10.49 -4.75 23.92
CA ARG A 21 9.71 -3.52 24.24
C ARG A 21 8.37 -3.96 24.87
N ASN A 22 7.82 -3.26 25.87
CA ASN A 22 6.53 -3.62 26.50
C ASN A 22 5.34 -3.74 25.52
N ILE A 23 5.44 -3.07 24.37
CA ILE A 23 4.46 -3.14 23.28
C ILE A 23 4.52 -4.51 22.54
N SER A 24 5.70 -5.14 22.50
CA SER A 24 5.89 -6.44 21.84
C SER A 24 5.14 -7.56 22.57
N THR A 25 5.24 -7.64 23.89
CA THR A 25 4.61 -8.71 24.68
C THR A 25 3.08 -8.67 24.65
N GLN A 26 2.48 -7.46 24.71
CA GLN A 26 1.03 -7.28 24.57
C GLN A 26 0.55 -7.64 23.16
N PHE A 27 1.26 -7.18 22.12
CA PHE A 27 0.94 -7.53 20.74
C PHE A 27 1.12 -9.02 20.46
N GLU A 28 2.17 -9.66 20.99
CA GLU A 28 2.40 -11.10 20.91
C GLU A 28 1.25 -11.88 21.54
N SER A 29 0.80 -11.50 22.73
CA SER A 29 -0.33 -12.17 23.39
C SER A 29 -1.63 -12.05 22.58
N TYR A 30 -1.92 -10.86 22.05
CA TYR A 30 -3.05 -10.64 21.15
C TYR A 30 -2.93 -11.49 19.88
N TYR A 31 -1.76 -11.50 19.25
CA TYR A 31 -1.49 -12.28 18.06
C TYR A 31 -1.64 -13.78 18.30
N ILE A 32 -1.09 -14.30 19.40
CA ILE A 32 -1.18 -15.73 19.78
C ILE A 32 -2.65 -16.12 20.01
N ASN A 33 -3.41 -15.32 20.75
CA ASN A 33 -4.82 -15.61 21.02
C ASN A 33 -5.67 -15.53 19.74
N ALA A 34 -5.46 -14.50 18.93
CA ALA A 34 -6.16 -14.28 17.68
C ALA A 34 -5.85 -15.36 16.62
N SER A 35 -4.61 -15.89 16.64
CA SER A 35 -4.17 -16.96 15.74
C SER A 35 -4.64 -18.37 16.14
N ALA A 36 -5.18 -18.53 17.35
CA ALA A 36 -5.71 -19.79 17.84
C ALA A 36 -7.14 -20.13 17.35
N GLY A 37 -7.82 -19.24 16.62
CA GLY A 37 -9.04 -19.63 15.89
C GLY A 37 -10.08 -18.57 15.52
N GLU A 38 -10.07 -17.35 16.09
CA GLU A 38 -11.24 -16.45 15.99
C GLU A 38 -11.07 -15.24 15.04
N LEU A 39 -9.84 -14.83 14.68
CA LEU A 39 -9.59 -13.62 13.85
C LEU A 39 -8.87 -13.92 12.52
N MET A 40 -8.83 -15.20 12.15
CA MET A 40 -8.21 -15.69 10.91
C MET A 40 -9.21 -15.62 9.75
N ASP A 41 -9.23 -14.49 9.05
CA ASP A 41 -10.10 -14.28 7.89
C ASP A 41 -9.76 -15.24 6.71
N PRO A 42 -10.71 -16.07 6.22
CA PRO A 42 -10.43 -17.03 5.15
C PRO A 42 -9.95 -16.41 3.84
N PHE A 43 -10.39 -15.20 3.48
CA PHE A 43 -9.97 -14.54 2.24
C PHE A 43 -8.47 -14.23 2.28
N ILE A 44 -7.96 -13.73 3.41
CA ILE A 44 -6.54 -13.44 3.60
C ILE A 44 -5.73 -14.73 3.83
N HIS A 45 -6.20 -15.62 4.70
CA HIS A 45 -5.38 -16.71 5.24
C HIS A 45 -5.35 -17.94 4.32
N GLN A 46 -6.45 -18.21 3.59
CA GLN A 46 -6.54 -19.37 2.69
C GLN A 46 -6.12 -19.05 1.25
N HIS A 47 -5.68 -17.82 0.95
CA HIS A 47 -5.14 -17.44 -0.38
C HIS A 47 -6.12 -17.62 -1.53
N ARG A 48 -7.42 -17.57 -1.25
CA ARG A 48 -8.47 -17.71 -2.27
C ARG A 48 -8.72 -16.39 -3.00
N TYR A 49 -7.65 -15.70 -3.39
CA TYR A 49 -7.72 -14.45 -4.14
C TYR A 49 -8.17 -14.76 -5.56
N LYS A 50 -9.48 -14.70 -5.78
CA LYS A 50 -10.04 -14.76 -7.13
C LYS A 50 -9.83 -13.41 -7.80
N LEU A 51 -9.10 -13.44 -8.91
CA LEU A 51 -8.90 -12.30 -9.81
C LEU A 51 -10.14 -12.19 -10.70
N LEU A 52 -10.81 -11.04 -10.68
CA LEU A 52 -11.89 -10.73 -11.63
C LEU A 52 -11.31 -10.11 -12.90
N ILE A 53 -10.40 -9.16 -12.73
CA ILE A 53 -9.65 -8.53 -13.81
C ILE A 53 -8.16 -8.67 -13.49
N ASN A 54 -7.38 -9.19 -14.45
CA ASN A 54 -5.95 -9.41 -14.26
C ASN A 54 -5.13 -8.90 -15.45
N GLN A 55 -4.25 -7.94 -15.18
CA GLN A 55 -3.31 -7.37 -16.15
C GLN A 55 -1.94 -8.04 -16.03
N HIS A 56 -1.91 -9.37 -16.10
CA HIS A 56 -0.71 -10.19 -15.85
C HIS A 56 0.49 -9.88 -16.77
N LEU A 57 0.25 -9.26 -17.93
CA LEU A 57 1.30 -8.85 -18.87
C LEU A 57 1.93 -7.50 -18.51
N LYS A 58 1.37 -6.74 -17.55
CA LYS A 58 1.79 -5.38 -17.24
C LYS A 58 3.28 -5.28 -16.91
N CYS A 59 3.83 -6.23 -16.14
CA CYS A 59 5.26 -6.25 -15.80
C CYS A 59 6.03 -7.41 -16.44
N LYS A 60 5.37 -8.36 -17.11
CA LYS A 60 6.00 -9.57 -17.66
C LYS A 60 7.06 -9.20 -18.70
N GLY A 61 8.29 -9.73 -18.53
CA GLY A 61 9.40 -9.50 -19.46
C GLY A 61 9.98 -8.08 -19.44
N LYS A 62 9.53 -7.22 -18.54
CA LYS A 62 10.03 -5.84 -18.41
C LYS A 62 11.06 -5.74 -17.29
N ASN A 63 11.90 -4.71 -17.29
CA ASN A 63 12.72 -4.36 -16.13
C ASN A 63 12.07 -3.17 -15.43
N VAL A 64 11.13 -3.43 -14.53
CA VAL A 64 10.35 -2.39 -13.84
C VAL A 64 11.20 -1.80 -12.72
N PHE A 65 11.47 -0.49 -12.76
CA PHE A 65 12.19 0.17 -11.67
C PHE A 65 11.21 0.55 -10.56
N LEU A 66 10.09 1.16 -10.93
CA LEU A 66 9.05 1.62 -10.01
C LEU A 66 7.68 1.13 -10.48
N LEU A 67 6.96 0.44 -9.60
CA LEU A 67 5.53 0.21 -9.76
C LEU A 67 4.77 1.20 -8.88
N VAL A 68 3.89 2.01 -9.46
CA VAL A 68 2.93 2.83 -8.71
C VAL A 68 1.60 2.11 -8.72
N PHE A 69 1.16 1.62 -7.57
CA PHE A 69 -0.15 0.99 -7.43
C PHE A 69 -1.08 1.90 -6.63
N VAL A 70 -2.23 2.19 -7.21
CA VAL A 70 -3.17 3.19 -6.70
C VAL A 70 -4.43 2.47 -6.21
N HIS A 71 -4.74 2.59 -4.93
CA HIS A 71 -6.00 2.14 -4.37
C HIS A 71 -7.10 3.10 -4.81
N MET A 72 -8.06 2.60 -5.57
CA MET A 72 -9.07 3.41 -6.24
C MET A 72 -10.46 2.82 -5.98
N ALA A 73 -11.48 3.67 -5.84
CA ALA A 73 -12.85 3.21 -5.79
C ALA A 73 -13.37 2.80 -7.20
N PRO A 74 -14.24 1.78 -7.32
CA PRO A 74 -14.82 1.33 -8.60
C PRO A 74 -15.37 2.46 -9.46
N GLY A 75 -16.21 3.32 -8.86
CA GLY A 75 -16.85 4.45 -9.55
C GLY A 75 -15.94 5.65 -9.85
N ASN A 76 -14.68 5.66 -9.40
CA ASN A 76 -13.80 6.82 -9.59
C ASN A 76 -13.09 6.82 -10.95
N PHE A 77 -13.86 6.82 -12.04
CA PHE A 77 -13.32 6.91 -13.41
C PHE A 77 -12.60 8.24 -13.67
N ALA A 78 -13.13 9.34 -13.11
CA ALA A 78 -12.54 10.67 -13.24
C ALA A 78 -11.13 10.71 -12.62
N GLY A 79 -10.96 10.19 -11.40
CA GLY A 79 -9.66 10.08 -10.73
C GLY A 79 -8.66 9.22 -11.50
N ARG A 80 -9.09 8.07 -12.04
CA ARG A 80 -8.23 7.24 -12.92
C ARG A 80 -7.79 8.02 -14.17
N ASN A 81 -8.71 8.70 -14.85
CA ASN A 81 -8.40 9.51 -16.04
C ASN A 81 -7.51 10.72 -15.72
N LEU A 82 -7.69 11.34 -14.56
CA LEU A 82 -6.84 12.40 -14.07
C LEU A 82 -5.40 11.91 -13.85
N ILE A 83 -5.21 10.75 -13.22
CA ILE A 83 -3.88 10.16 -13.06
C ILE A 83 -3.27 9.83 -14.43
N ARG A 84 -4.04 9.20 -15.34
CA ARG A 84 -3.59 8.88 -16.71
C ARG A 84 -3.20 10.11 -17.53
N SER A 85 -3.79 11.27 -17.27
CA SER A 85 -3.50 12.54 -17.97
C SER A 85 -2.47 13.43 -17.25
N THR A 86 -2.02 13.04 -16.06
CA THR A 86 -1.03 13.79 -15.27
C THR A 86 0.27 13.00 -15.11
N PHE A 87 0.65 12.61 -13.89
CA PHE A 87 1.91 11.92 -13.63
C PHE A 87 1.93 10.49 -14.19
N GLY A 88 0.77 9.86 -14.38
CA GLY A 88 0.63 8.55 -15.01
C GLY A 88 1.07 8.50 -16.47
N THR A 89 1.30 9.65 -17.12
CA THR A 89 1.88 9.74 -18.47
C THR A 89 3.39 9.42 -18.50
N VAL A 90 4.07 9.48 -17.35
CA VAL A 90 5.53 9.29 -17.27
C VAL A 90 5.85 7.81 -17.05
N PHE A 91 6.06 7.08 -18.15
CA PHE A 91 6.40 5.64 -18.14
C PHE A 91 7.90 5.33 -18.03
N SER A 92 8.75 6.36 -18.18
CA SER A 92 10.20 6.24 -18.03
C SER A 92 10.81 7.56 -17.60
N PHE A 93 11.77 7.53 -16.68
CA PHE A 93 12.56 8.69 -16.28
C PHE A 93 14.01 8.27 -16.04
N HIS A 94 14.98 8.93 -16.65
CA HIS A 94 16.42 8.53 -16.60
C HIS A 94 16.64 7.03 -16.87
N SER A 95 16.01 6.52 -17.93
CA SER A 95 16.05 5.11 -18.33
C SER A 95 15.53 4.11 -17.29
N LYS A 96 14.77 4.58 -16.28
CA LYS A 96 14.08 3.76 -15.30
C LYS A 96 12.62 3.60 -15.67
N ARG A 97 12.18 2.36 -15.89
CA ARG A 97 10.80 2.04 -16.23
C ARG A 97 9.84 2.26 -15.06
N ILE A 98 8.68 2.82 -15.36
CA ILE A 98 7.62 3.03 -14.41
C ILE A 98 6.34 2.40 -14.95
N GLU A 99 5.65 1.63 -14.12
CA GLU A 99 4.34 1.06 -14.44
C GLU A 99 3.31 1.56 -13.43
N TYR A 100 2.08 1.78 -13.90
CA TYR A 100 0.95 2.23 -13.09
C TYR A 100 -0.15 1.17 -13.13
N VAL A 101 -0.73 0.88 -11.95
CA VAL A 101 -1.83 -0.09 -11.82
C VAL A 101 -2.87 0.46 -10.84
N PHE A 102 -4.14 0.49 -11.25
CA PHE A 102 -5.29 0.79 -10.40
C PHE A 102 -5.81 -0.49 -9.76
N VAL A 103 -5.98 -0.48 -8.43
CA VAL A 103 -6.45 -1.62 -7.65
C VAL A 103 -7.87 -1.40 -7.18
N LEU A 104 -8.76 -2.31 -7.57
CA LEU A 104 -10.18 -2.26 -7.23
C LEU A 104 -10.64 -3.56 -6.57
N GLY A 105 -11.67 -3.46 -5.75
CA GLY A 105 -12.54 -4.56 -5.38
C GLY A 105 -13.73 -4.70 -6.33
N LYS A 106 -14.56 -5.70 -6.08
CA LYS A 106 -15.82 -5.90 -6.79
C LYS A 106 -16.86 -4.87 -6.32
N THR A 107 -17.72 -4.48 -7.24
CA THR A 107 -18.95 -3.72 -6.97
C THR A 107 -20.15 -4.65 -7.14
N GLU A 108 -21.25 -4.37 -6.44
CA GLU A 108 -22.52 -5.09 -6.63
C GLU A 108 -23.36 -4.47 -7.76
N ASN A 109 -23.02 -3.26 -8.20
CA ASN A 109 -23.67 -2.61 -9.32
C ASN A 109 -23.16 -3.22 -10.64
N VAL A 110 -24.04 -3.98 -11.31
CA VAL A 110 -23.74 -4.69 -12.55
C VAL A 110 -23.34 -3.73 -13.69
N THR A 111 -24.04 -2.60 -13.83
CA THR A 111 -23.70 -1.57 -14.84
C THR A 111 -22.31 -1.02 -14.61
N LEU A 112 -21.99 -0.67 -13.36
CA LEU A 112 -20.67 -0.16 -13.00
C LEU A 112 -19.57 -1.22 -13.23
N GLN A 113 -19.85 -2.50 -12.95
CA GLN A 113 -18.91 -3.58 -13.21
C GLN A 113 -18.63 -3.71 -14.72
N GLN A 114 -19.65 -3.64 -15.57
CA GLN A 114 -19.48 -3.65 -17.02
C GLN A 114 -18.65 -2.46 -17.50
N GLU A 115 -18.89 -1.25 -17.00
CA GLU A 115 -18.09 -0.07 -17.35
C GLU A 115 -16.61 -0.23 -16.98
N ILE A 116 -16.31 -0.84 -15.83
CA ILE A 116 -14.93 -1.13 -15.39
C ILE A 116 -14.26 -2.15 -16.31
N GLU A 117 -15.00 -3.17 -16.77
CA GLU A 117 -14.48 -4.17 -17.71
C GLU A 117 -14.10 -3.52 -19.06
N HIS A 118 -14.98 -2.69 -19.63
CA HIS A 118 -14.69 -1.93 -20.85
C HIS A 118 -13.50 -0.96 -20.66
N GLU A 119 -13.42 -0.28 -19.52
CA GLU A 119 -12.27 0.57 -19.20
C GLU A 119 -10.97 -0.24 -19.12
N SER A 120 -11.02 -1.40 -18.47
CA SER A 120 -9.86 -2.30 -18.33
C SER A 120 -9.36 -2.81 -19.68
N GLU A 121 -10.27 -3.20 -20.58
CA GLU A 121 -9.92 -3.61 -21.95
C GLU A 121 -9.23 -2.49 -22.73
N ARG A 122 -9.68 -1.24 -22.52
CA ARG A 122 -9.12 -0.08 -23.20
C ARG A 122 -7.73 0.33 -22.69
N TYR A 123 -7.53 0.37 -21.38
CA TYR A 123 -6.33 0.96 -20.77
C TYR A 123 -5.32 -0.05 -20.24
N MET A 124 -5.74 -1.30 -20.01
CA MET A 124 -4.87 -2.40 -19.56
C MET A 124 -4.06 -2.03 -18.31
N ASP A 125 -4.68 -1.33 -17.37
CA ASP A 125 -4.06 -0.81 -16.15
C ASP A 125 -4.89 -1.04 -14.88
N ILE A 126 -5.98 -1.81 -14.97
CA ILE A 126 -6.87 -2.15 -13.86
C ILE A 126 -6.65 -3.58 -13.39
N ILE A 127 -6.46 -3.79 -12.09
CA ILE A 127 -6.57 -5.11 -11.45
C ILE A 127 -7.74 -5.11 -10.48
N GLN A 128 -8.50 -6.20 -10.48
CA GLN A 128 -9.70 -6.31 -9.66
C GLN A 128 -9.74 -7.64 -8.91
N GLY A 129 -9.87 -7.56 -7.58
CA GLY A 129 -10.05 -8.73 -6.73
C GLY A 129 -11.51 -8.98 -6.37
N ASN A 130 -11.85 -10.24 -6.12
CA ASN A 130 -13.20 -10.66 -5.75
C ASN A 130 -13.51 -10.44 -4.25
N PHE A 131 -13.48 -9.19 -3.81
CA PHE A 131 -13.90 -8.75 -2.47
C PHE A 131 -14.69 -7.44 -2.62
N ILE A 132 -15.73 -7.21 -1.81
CA ILE A 132 -16.52 -5.97 -1.89
C ILE A 132 -15.62 -4.78 -1.62
N ASP A 133 -15.61 -3.81 -2.53
CA ASP A 133 -14.87 -2.56 -2.34
C ASP A 133 -15.60 -1.65 -1.35
N SER A 134 -15.11 -1.61 -0.12
CA SER A 134 -15.65 -0.76 0.94
C SER A 134 -14.55 -0.33 1.89
N TYR A 135 -14.81 0.72 2.67
CA TYR A 135 -13.84 1.24 3.64
C TYR A 135 -13.41 0.19 4.68
N ARG A 136 -14.34 -0.67 5.12
CA ARG A 136 -14.08 -1.79 6.04
C ARG A 136 -13.31 -2.95 5.39
N ASN A 137 -13.15 -2.94 4.08
CA ASN A 137 -12.48 -4.00 3.32
C ASN A 137 -11.15 -3.52 2.69
N LEU A 138 -10.63 -2.36 3.08
CA LEU A 138 -9.36 -1.84 2.56
C LEU A 138 -8.19 -2.79 2.83
N THR A 139 -8.22 -3.54 3.93
CA THR A 139 -7.20 -4.57 4.21
C THR A 139 -7.22 -5.70 3.18
N TYR A 140 -8.39 -6.12 2.68
CA TYR A 140 -8.46 -7.07 1.56
C TYR A 140 -7.82 -6.48 0.31
N LYS A 141 -8.07 -5.19 0.01
CA LYS A 141 -7.46 -4.49 -1.11
C LYS A 141 -5.94 -4.41 -0.98
N LEU A 142 -5.42 -4.11 0.21
CA LEU A 142 -3.99 -4.09 0.50
C LEU A 142 -3.37 -5.46 0.29
N VAL A 143 -3.89 -6.50 0.95
CA VAL A 143 -3.33 -7.86 0.84
C VAL A 143 -3.42 -8.39 -0.59
N PHE A 144 -4.53 -8.12 -1.29
CA PHE A 144 -4.66 -8.43 -2.72
C PHE A 144 -3.61 -7.72 -3.57
N SER A 145 -3.30 -6.45 -3.26
CA SER A 145 -2.23 -5.71 -3.94
C SER A 145 -0.87 -6.38 -3.73
N LEU A 146 -0.55 -6.73 -2.48
CA LEU A 146 0.70 -7.42 -2.14
C LEU A 146 0.81 -8.77 -2.85
N PHE A 147 -0.29 -9.53 -2.89
CA PHE A 147 -0.43 -10.76 -3.66
C PHE A 147 -0.14 -10.53 -5.15
N TRP A 148 -0.81 -9.55 -5.77
CA TRP A 148 -0.69 -9.31 -7.20
C TRP A 148 0.74 -8.92 -7.57
N VAL A 149 1.35 -7.99 -6.81
CA VAL A 149 2.74 -7.58 -7.05
C VAL A 149 3.70 -8.77 -6.91
N ASN A 150 3.53 -9.61 -5.88
CA ASN A 150 4.36 -10.79 -5.69
C ASN A 150 4.28 -11.81 -6.84
N ASN A 151 3.15 -11.90 -7.53
CA ASN A 151 2.92 -12.91 -8.58
C ASN A 151 3.12 -12.37 -10.01
N PHE A 152 2.78 -11.10 -10.26
CA PHE A 152 2.71 -10.53 -11.61
C PHE A 152 3.65 -9.35 -11.84
N CYS A 153 4.25 -8.78 -10.78
CA CYS A 153 5.21 -7.67 -10.90
C CYS A 153 6.40 -7.81 -9.93
N ASN A 154 6.85 -9.05 -9.72
CA ASN A 154 7.92 -9.36 -8.76
C ASN A 154 9.31 -8.88 -9.20
N ASN A 155 9.43 -8.39 -10.43
CA ASN A 155 10.61 -7.81 -11.04
C ASN A 155 10.74 -6.30 -10.79
N ALA A 156 9.74 -5.65 -10.18
CA ALA A 156 9.84 -4.27 -9.75
C ALA A 156 10.98 -4.11 -8.73
N LYS A 157 11.74 -2.99 -8.78
CA LYS A 157 12.74 -2.69 -7.74
C LYS A 157 12.08 -2.06 -6.51
N PHE A 158 11.21 -1.08 -6.75
CA PHE A 158 10.42 -0.38 -5.75
C PHE A 158 8.94 -0.37 -6.13
N VAL A 159 8.11 -0.18 -5.12
CA VAL A 159 6.67 -0.13 -5.23
C VAL A 159 6.16 1.04 -4.40
N ILE A 160 5.32 1.90 -4.98
CA ILE A 160 4.58 2.93 -4.26
C ILE A 160 3.13 2.49 -4.11
N LYS A 161 2.67 2.37 -2.86
CA LYS A 161 1.24 2.37 -2.52
C LYS A 161 0.79 3.81 -2.45
N MET A 162 -0.35 4.13 -3.03
CA MET A 162 -1.00 5.41 -2.82
C MET A 162 -2.52 5.31 -2.92
N ASP A 163 -3.21 6.24 -2.28
CA ASP A 163 -4.64 6.46 -2.49
C ASP A 163 -4.87 7.35 -3.72
N ASP A 164 -6.13 7.48 -4.15
CA ASP A 164 -6.51 8.19 -5.36
C ASP A 164 -6.49 9.72 -5.24
N ASP A 165 -6.41 10.22 -4.02
CA ASP A 165 -6.29 11.64 -3.71
C ASP A 165 -4.83 12.09 -3.62
N ILE A 166 -3.88 11.42 -4.27
CA ILE A 166 -2.45 11.76 -4.15
C ILE A 166 -1.78 12.02 -5.50
N ILE A 167 -0.88 13.00 -5.58
CA ILE A 167 0.03 13.18 -6.73
C ILE A 167 1.45 12.77 -6.37
N VAL A 168 2.05 11.89 -7.19
CA VAL A 168 3.47 11.52 -7.06
C VAL A 168 4.34 12.33 -8.01
N ASN A 169 5.38 12.97 -7.47
CA ASN A 169 6.37 13.71 -8.25
C ASN A 169 7.46 12.77 -8.78
N ILE A 170 7.14 12.04 -9.85
CA ILE A 170 8.03 11.05 -10.47
C ILE A 170 9.46 11.57 -10.74
N PRO A 171 9.67 12.79 -11.28
CA PRO A 171 11.03 13.31 -11.51
C PRO A 171 11.87 13.52 -10.24
N LEU A 172 11.27 13.61 -9.05
CA LEU A 172 12.02 13.66 -7.79
C LEU A 172 12.22 12.26 -7.20
N VAL A 173 11.17 11.44 -7.23
CA VAL A 173 11.17 10.12 -6.61
C VAL A 173 12.12 9.16 -7.31
N VAL A 174 12.16 9.16 -8.65
CA VAL A 174 13.01 8.21 -9.38
C VAL A 174 14.50 8.44 -9.12
N PRO A 175 15.06 9.67 -9.21
CA PRO A 175 16.44 9.93 -8.81
C PRO A 175 16.73 9.56 -7.35
N TYR A 176 15.84 9.94 -6.42
CA TYR A 176 15.99 9.60 -5.00
C TYR A 176 16.13 8.07 -4.77
N LEU A 177 15.26 7.28 -5.39
CA LEU A 177 15.34 5.82 -5.32
C LEU A 177 16.56 5.26 -6.06
N ALA A 178 17.00 5.90 -7.14
CA ALA A 178 18.19 5.49 -7.88
C ALA A 178 19.46 5.71 -7.04
N GLU A 179 19.55 6.81 -6.30
CA GLU A 179 20.66 7.05 -5.36
C GLU A 179 20.69 6.01 -4.24
N LYS A 180 19.54 5.59 -3.71
CA LYS A 180 19.49 4.46 -2.77
C LYS A 180 20.04 3.17 -3.37
N VAL A 181 19.74 2.89 -4.64
CA VAL A 181 20.30 1.72 -5.33
C VAL A 181 21.82 1.82 -5.42
N LYS A 182 22.36 2.98 -5.81
CA LYS A 182 23.82 3.22 -5.88
C LYS A 182 24.48 3.07 -4.52
N ALA A 183 23.84 3.55 -3.45
CA ALA A 183 24.32 3.47 -2.08
C ALA A 183 24.15 2.09 -1.43
N GLY A 184 23.60 1.09 -2.13
CA GLY A 184 23.33 -0.24 -1.55
C GLY A 184 22.17 -0.28 -0.55
N GLN A 185 21.31 0.74 -0.53
CA GLN A 185 20.21 0.95 0.43
C GLN A 185 18.82 0.65 -0.19
N ALA A 186 18.76 -0.26 -1.16
CA ALA A 186 17.53 -0.58 -1.92
C ALA A 186 16.80 -1.85 -1.44
N SER A 187 17.04 -2.29 -0.20
CA SER A 187 16.37 -3.43 0.43
C SER A 187 15.87 -3.04 1.83
N ASN A 188 14.86 -3.74 2.35
CA ASN A 188 14.19 -3.38 3.61
C ASN A 188 13.68 -1.93 3.65
N VAL A 189 13.30 -1.37 2.49
CA VAL A 189 12.82 0.01 2.41
C VAL A 189 11.32 0.01 2.70
N LEU A 190 10.93 0.75 3.74
CA LEU A 190 9.56 1.13 4.04
C LEU A 190 9.56 2.61 4.41
N GLU A 191 9.15 3.48 3.48
CA GLU A 191 9.16 4.93 3.71
C GLU A 191 7.78 5.56 3.57
N CYS A 192 7.40 6.36 4.56
CA CYS A 192 6.08 6.96 4.68
C CYS A 192 6.06 8.03 5.77
N LYS A 193 4.97 8.81 5.89
CA LYS A 193 4.72 9.60 7.11
C LYS A 193 4.31 8.66 8.23
N THR A 194 5.13 8.55 9.26
CA THR A 194 4.82 7.73 10.43
C THR A 194 3.89 8.46 11.40
N ILE A 195 2.90 7.74 11.90
CA ILE A 195 1.96 8.15 12.95
C ILE A 195 2.27 7.31 14.19
N THR A 196 2.57 7.94 15.32
CA THR A 196 3.02 7.25 16.54
C THR A 196 2.11 7.45 17.76
N GLU A 197 1.27 8.48 17.75
CA GLU A 197 0.47 8.90 18.92
C GLU A 197 -1.04 8.78 18.73
N ASN A 198 -1.50 8.09 17.69
CA ASN A 198 -2.93 7.97 17.42
C ASN A 198 -3.60 6.94 18.35
N ILE A 199 -4.85 7.23 18.72
CA ILE A 199 -5.65 6.38 19.60
C ILE A 199 -6.85 5.79 18.86
N PRO A 200 -7.28 4.56 19.19
CA PRO A 200 -8.46 3.95 18.59
C PRO A 200 -9.73 4.75 18.90
N VAL A 201 -10.49 5.08 17.87
CA VAL A 201 -11.74 5.83 18.04
C VAL A 201 -12.83 4.89 18.54
N ARG A 202 -13.41 5.21 19.71
CA ARG A 202 -14.45 4.40 20.38
C ARG A 202 -15.86 5.01 20.30
N GLU A 203 -16.01 6.10 19.55
CA GLU A 203 -17.30 6.73 19.29
C GLU A 203 -18.01 6.02 18.12
N ARG A 204 -19.19 5.42 18.36
CA ARG A 204 -19.90 4.57 17.38
C ARG A 204 -20.24 5.28 16.06
N ASN A 205 -20.48 6.59 16.08
CA ASN A 205 -20.87 7.35 14.91
C ASN A 205 -19.67 7.83 14.07
N ASN A 206 -18.44 7.55 14.53
CA ASN A 206 -17.25 7.89 13.78
C ASN A 206 -16.95 6.81 12.73
N LYS A 207 -16.59 7.22 11.52
CA LYS A 207 -16.21 6.28 10.44
C LYS A 207 -15.02 5.38 10.79
N TRP A 208 -14.19 5.79 11.77
CA TRP A 208 -13.04 5.05 12.29
C TRP A 208 -13.34 4.29 13.59
N PHE A 209 -14.61 4.15 13.97
CA PHE A 209 -15.02 3.40 15.15
C PHE A 209 -14.50 1.97 15.12
N ILE A 210 -13.78 1.57 16.17
CA ILE A 210 -13.25 0.23 16.34
C ILE A 210 -13.55 -0.25 17.76
N THR A 211 -13.98 -1.51 17.91
CA THR A 211 -14.36 -2.04 19.23
C THR A 211 -13.15 -2.55 20.02
N PRO A 212 -13.23 -2.64 21.37
CA PRO A 212 -12.17 -3.26 22.18
C PRO A 212 -11.88 -4.71 21.79
N GLU A 213 -12.87 -5.44 21.28
CA GLU A 213 -12.71 -6.82 20.80
C GLU A 213 -11.90 -6.86 19.49
N GLU A 214 -12.16 -5.92 18.56
CA GLU A 214 -11.38 -5.79 17.32
C GLU A 214 -9.93 -5.36 17.61
N TYR A 215 -9.74 -4.43 18.55
CA TYR A 215 -8.43 -3.91 18.93
C TYR A 215 -8.40 -3.57 20.43
N PRO A 216 -7.78 -4.40 21.29
CA PRO A 216 -7.86 -4.25 22.74
C PRO A 216 -6.95 -3.18 23.32
N PHE A 217 -5.99 -2.67 22.54
CA PHE A 217 -5.04 -1.69 23.02
C PHE A 217 -5.63 -0.28 23.07
N THR A 218 -5.10 0.55 23.97
CA THR A 218 -5.53 1.95 24.15
C THR A 218 -4.87 2.91 23.16
N LYS A 219 -3.83 2.46 22.47
CA LYS A 219 -3.04 3.24 21.53
C LYS A 219 -2.69 2.38 20.32
N PHE A 220 -2.73 2.97 19.13
CA PHE A 220 -2.29 2.26 17.93
C PHE A 220 -0.77 2.01 17.97
N LEU A 221 -0.35 0.87 17.42
CA LEU A 221 1.04 0.65 17.07
C LEU A 221 1.49 1.70 16.06
N PRO A 222 2.75 2.16 16.07
CA PRO A 222 3.26 3.05 15.04
C PRO A 222 2.97 2.50 13.64
N TYR A 223 2.49 3.35 12.74
CA TYR A 223 2.11 2.96 11.38
C TYR A 223 2.36 4.10 10.39
N CYS A 224 2.41 3.79 9.10
CA CYS A 224 2.41 4.75 8.00
C CYS A 224 1.02 5.34 7.80
N ALA A 225 0.89 6.65 7.64
CA ALA A 225 -0.36 7.27 7.21
C ALA A 225 -0.86 6.66 5.89
N GLY A 226 -2.15 6.29 5.84
CA GLY A 226 -2.71 5.46 4.77
C GLY A 226 -2.49 5.96 3.34
N HIS A 227 -2.46 7.27 3.13
CA HIS A 227 -2.43 7.86 1.79
C HIS A 227 -1.24 7.46 0.91
N SER A 228 -0.07 7.09 1.47
CA SER A 228 1.01 6.50 0.65
C SER A 228 2.16 5.84 1.42
N SER A 229 2.88 4.95 0.73
CA SER A 229 4.19 4.43 1.18
C SER A 229 5.06 3.98 0.00
N ILE A 230 6.39 4.10 0.15
CA ILE A 230 7.38 3.44 -0.70
C ILE A 230 7.82 2.16 -0.02
N MET A 231 7.86 1.07 -0.79
CA MET A 231 8.40 -0.21 -0.38
C MET A 231 9.43 -0.72 -1.39
N SER A 232 10.50 -1.35 -0.92
CA SER A 232 11.32 -2.21 -1.78
C SER A 232 10.59 -3.52 -2.05
N ILE A 233 10.89 -4.18 -3.17
CA ILE A 233 10.18 -5.40 -3.55
C ILE A 233 10.31 -6.54 -2.53
N ASP A 234 11.43 -6.63 -1.81
CA ASP A 234 11.61 -7.62 -0.74
C ASP A 234 10.69 -7.35 0.47
N VAL A 235 10.38 -6.08 0.78
CA VAL A 235 9.40 -5.71 1.81
C VAL A 235 8.00 -6.14 1.39
N VAL A 236 7.59 -5.86 0.14
CA VAL A 236 6.29 -6.31 -0.38
C VAL A 236 6.12 -7.82 -0.26
N ARG A 237 7.16 -8.59 -0.63
CA ARG A 237 7.14 -10.06 -0.52
C ARG A 237 7.07 -10.53 0.93
N LYS A 238 7.81 -9.89 1.84
CA LYS A 238 7.79 -10.22 3.28
C LYS A 238 6.42 -9.92 3.87
N MET A 239 5.83 -8.76 3.57
CA MET A 239 4.50 -8.37 4.05
C MET A 239 3.42 -9.33 3.54
N TYR A 240 3.44 -9.69 2.25
CA TYR A 240 2.52 -10.70 1.70
C TYR A 240 2.64 -12.06 2.39
N ARG A 241 3.85 -12.49 2.74
CA ARG A 241 4.05 -13.77 3.46
C ARG A 241 3.62 -13.68 4.92
N ALA A 242 3.84 -12.54 5.55
CA ALA A 242 3.44 -12.28 6.93
C ALA A 242 1.91 -12.20 7.07
N SER A 243 1.23 -11.54 6.12
CA SER A 243 -0.22 -11.36 6.15
C SER A 243 -1.02 -12.66 6.20
N LYS A 244 -0.39 -13.79 5.85
CA LYS A 244 -0.99 -15.12 5.88
C LYS A 244 -1.24 -15.67 7.27
N ASN A 245 -0.60 -15.09 8.28
CA ASN A 245 -0.63 -15.57 9.66
C ASN A 245 -0.99 -14.46 10.64
N VAL A 246 -1.24 -13.24 10.15
CA VAL A 246 -1.53 -12.08 10.98
C VAL A 246 -3.04 -11.87 11.04
N PRO A 247 -3.63 -11.84 12.24
CA PRO A 247 -5.06 -11.58 12.41
C PRO A 247 -5.55 -10.39 11.61
N HIS A 248 -6.67 -10.55 10.92
CA HIS A 248 -7.22 -9.48 10.11
C HIS A 248 -7.63 -8.29 10.98
N LEU A 249 -7.27 -7.09 10.53
CA LEU A 249 -7.77 -5.83 11.05
C LEU A 249 -8.18 -4.97 9.85
N TRP A 250 -9.38 -4.39 9.89
CA TRP A 250 -9.97 -3.69 8.74
C TRP A 250 -9.31 -2.33 8.43
N LEU A 251 -8.57 -1.76 9.40
CA LEU A 251 -7.73 -0.57 9.23
C LEU A 251 -6.44 -0.98 8.51
N GLU A 252 -6.34 -0.70 7.21
CA GLU A 252 -5.30 -1.27 6.35
C GLU A 252 -3.91 -0.71 6.65
N ASP A 253 -3.84 0.54 7.08
CA ASP A 253 -2.61 1.24 7.43
C ASP A 253 -2.02 0.70 8.75
N VAL A 254 -2.86 0.55 9.78
CA VAL A 254 -2.51 -0.09 11.06
C VAL A 254 -2.17 -1.57 10.86
N TYR A 255 -2.94 -2.31 10.05
CA TYR A 255 -2.65 -3.70 9.73
C TYR A 255 -1.33 -3.83 8.96
N GLY A 256 -1.20 -3.15 7.83
CA GLY A 256 -0.06 -3.30 6.92
C GLY A 256 1.23 -2.78 7.54
N SER A 257 1.26 -1.49 7.84
CA SER A 257 2.48 -0.82 8.29
C SER A 257 2.63 -0.75 9.81
N GLY A 258 1.62 -1.15 10.58
CA GLY A 258 1.75 -1.43 12.01
C GLY A 258 2.04 -2.90 12.26
N PHE A 259 1.06 -3.78 12.08
CA PHE A 259 1.18 -5.20 12.46
C PHE A 259 2.25 -5.94 11.64
N LEU A 260 2.18 -5.88 10.30
CA LEU A 260 3.14 -6.62 9.47
C LEU A 260 4.55 -6.06 9.61
N SER A 261 4.71 -4.74 9.66
CA SER A 261 6.03 -4.11 9.78
C SER A 261 6.70 -4.44 11.11
N LEU A 262 5.94 -4.45 12.21
CA LEU A 262 6.41 -4.82 13.54
C LEU A 262 6.84 -6.28 13.59
N LEU A 263 5.99 -7.18 13.07
CA LEU A 263 6.30 -8.61 12.94
C LEU A 263 7.60 -8.85 12.16
N LEU A 264 7.81 -8.07 11.10
CA LEU A 264 8.97 -8.17 10.21
C LEU A 264 10.18 -7.35 10.68
N LYS A 265 10.08 -6.62 11.81
CA LYS A 265 11.12 -5.71 12.32
C LYS A 265 11.59 -4.69 11.27
N LEU A 266 10.66 -4.17 10.48
CA LEU A 266 10.94 -3.14 9.49
C LEU A 266 11.05 -1.77 10.15
N ASN A 267 12.01 -0.97 9.70
CA ASN A 267 12.10 0.43 10.11
C ASN A 267 11.27 1.27 9.15
N MET A 268 10.28 1.97 9.68
CA MET A 268 9.57 3.02 8.94
C MET A 268 10.42 4.29 8.96
N LEU A 269 10.74 4.81 7.77
CA LEU A 269 11.50 6.03 7.63
C LEU A 269 10.65 7.11 6.98
N MET A 270 10.76 8.34 7.47
CA MET A 270 10.13 9.46 6.78
C MET A 270 10.94 9.82 5.53
N PRO A 271 10.34 9.86 4.32
CA PRO A 271 11.04 10.31 3.12
C PRO A 271 11.53 11.74 3.31
N LYS A 272 12.76 12.05 2.85
CA LYS A 272 13.39 13.38 2.99
C LYS A 272 12.57 14.54 2.42
N PHE A 273 11.61 14.25 1.53
CA PHE A 273 10.85 15.25 0.78
C PHE A 273 9.33 15.14 1.01
N TYR A 274 8.90 14.46 2.08
CA TYR A 274 7.48 14.33 2.41
C TYR A 274 6.85 15.71 2.70
N PHE A 275 5.70 16.00 2.08
CA PHE A 275 4.96 17.26 2.22
C PHE A 275 3.49 16.97 2.57
N ASP A 276 2.95 17.67 3.58
CA ASP A 276 1.54 17.59 3.98
C ASP A 276 0.86 18.95 3.71
N PRO A 277 -0.16 19.01 2.84
CA PRO A 277 -0.82 20.27 2.49
C PRO A 277 -1.63 20.92 3.63
N VAL A 278 -1.85 20.25 4.77
CA VAL A 278 -2.45 20.89 5.97
C VAL A 278 -1.51 21.97 6.56
N ILE A 279 -0.24 22.00 6.15
CA ILE A 279 0.72 23.07 6.46
C ILE A 279 0.98 23.89 5.18
N SER A 280 0.09 24.81 4.83
CA SER A 280 0.37 25.80 3.76
C SER A 280 -0.19 27.20 4.02
N SER A 281 0.21 27.81 5.13
CA SER A 281 0.21 29.28 5.26
C SER A 281 1.63 29.89 5.25
N LEU A 282 2.68 29.08 5.19
CA LEU A 282 4.07 29.53 5.30
C LEU A 282 4.96 28.81 4.26
N TYR A 283 5.77 29.60 3.54
CA TYR A 283 6.87 29.23 2.61
C TYR A 283 6.50 28.88 1.15
N GLY A 284 7.09 29.46 0.09
CA GLY A 284 8.24 30.36 -0.05
C GLY A 284 9.44 29.76 -0.81
N LYS A 285 9.49 28.42 -0.99
CA LYS A 285 10.60 27.75 -1.71
C LYS A 285 10.10 26.76 -2.78
N PRO A 286 10.27 27.08 -4.08
CA PRO A 286 9.55 26.39 -5.17
C PRO A 286 10.17 25.07 -5.68
N CYS A 287 11.45 24.78 -5.44
CA CYS A 287 12.09 23.54 -5.90
C CYS A 287 11.96 22.36 -4.90
N SER A 288 11.62 22.63 -3.64
CA SER A 288 11.46 21.63 -2.57
C SER A 288 10.04 21.04 -2.50
N LEU A 289 9.20 21.36 -3.48
CA LEU A 289 7.80 20.98 -3.42
C LEU A 289 7.57 19.58 -4.02
N PHE A 290 6.78 18.82 -3.25
CA PHE A 290 5.90 17.73 -3.67
C PHE A 290 6.51 16.34 -3.67
N TYR A 291 6.19 15.58 -2.62
CA TYR A 291 6.12 14.12 -2.68
C TYR A 291 4.67 13.66 -2.91
N LEU A 292 3.68 14.31 -2.29
CA LEU A 292 2.27 13.92 -2.27
C LEU A 292 1.41 15.17 -2.03
N ASN A 293 0.52 15.51 -2.96
CA ASN A 293 -0.55 16.48 -2.64
C ASN A 293 -1.86 15.73 -2.50
N ILE A 294 -2.59 16.02 -1.42
CA ILE A 294 -3.97 15.59 -1.25
C ILE A 294 -4.84 16.35 -2.27
N LEU A 295 -5.31 15.64 -3.29
CA LEU A 295 -6.25 16.14 -4.28
C LEU A 295 -7.63 16.24 -3.63
N LYS A 296 -7.96 17.43 -3.15
CA LYS A 296 -9.37 17.79 -3.02
C LYS A 296 -9.77 18.55 -4.29
N ASN A 297 -10.43 17.83 -5.20
CA ASN A 297 -11.10 18.28 -6.43
C ASN A 297 -10.27 18.25 -7.74
N ASP A 298 -10.92 17.87 -8.85
CA ASP A 298 -10.32 17.59 -10.16
C ASP A 298 -9.66 18.83 -10.78
N THR A 299 -10.29 19.99 -10.66
CA THR A 299 -9.81 21.25 -11.27
C THR A 299 -8.50 21.73 -10.63
N ASN A 300 -8.39 21.62 -9.31
CA ASN A 300 -7.18 22.00 -8.56
C ASN A 300 -6.00 21.07 -8.90
N SER A 301 -6.29 19.80 -9.17
CA SER A 301 -5.31 18.77 -9.46
C SER A 301 -4.60 18.99 -10.79
N LEU A 302 -5.36 19.29 -11.85
CA LEU A 302 -4.80 19.58 -13.18
C LEU A 302 -4.06 20.91 -13.19
N VAL A 303 -4.59 21.94 -12.50
CA VAL A 303 -3.91 23.23 -12.34
C VAL A 303 -2.60 23.05 -11.59
N MET A 304 -2.59 22.27 -10.51
CA MET A 304 -1.38 21.99 -9.73
C MET A 304 -0.36 21.17 -10.52
N TRP A 305 -0.78 20.14 -11.27
CA TRP A 305 0.12 19.39 -12.16
C TRP A 305 0.70 20.28 -13.26
N ASN A 306 -0.12 21.10 -13.91
CA ASN A 306 0.32 22.08 -14.90
C ASN A 306 1.24 23.14 -14.29
N THR A 307 1.00 23.51 -13.03
CA THR A 307 1.86 24.42 -12.27
C THR A 307 3.21 23.76 -12.00
N ILE A 308 3.24 22.53 -11.48
CA ILE A 308 4.48 21.77 -11.25
C ILE A 308 5.30 21.64 -12.53
N THR A 309 4.66 21.24 -13.63
CA THR A 309 5.33 21.05 -14.93
C THR A 309 5.83 22.37 -15.53
N ARG A 310 5.02 23.45 -15.50
CA ARG A 310 5.42 24.79 -15.99
C ARG A 310 6.48 25.47 -15.13
N TYR A 311 6.37 25.38 -13.79
CA TYR A 311 7.32 26.00 -12.86
C TYR A 311 8.69 25.31 -12.91
N LYS A 312 8.75 23.98 -13.09
CA LYS A 312 10.03 23.26 -13.27
C LYS A 312 10.78 23.69 -14.54
N LYS A 313 10.06 23.88 -15.65
CA LYS A 313 10.64 24.35 -16.92
C LYS A 313 11.22 25.77 -16.80
N ARG A 314 10.73 26.57 -15.84
CA ARG A 314 11.10 27.98 -15.63
C ARG A 314 12.21 28.18 -14.59
N LEU A 315 12.40 27.26 -13.64
CA LEU A 315 13.29 27.47 -12.49
C LEU A 315 14.66 26.78 -12.56
N ASN A 316 14.98 26.00 -13.61
CA ASN A 316 16.27 25.28 -13.73
C ASN A 316 16.67 24.55 -12.42
N CYS A 317 15.69 24.00 -11.69
CA CYS A 317 15.95 23.31 -10.42
C CYS A 317 16.96 22.17 -10.67
N SER A 318 18.15 22.27 -10.09
CA SER A 318 19.19 21.24 -10.19
C SER A 318 18.76 19.98 -9.46
N ILE A 319 19.11 18.83 -10.06
CA ILE A 319 18.78 17.45 -9.65
C ILE A 319 19.32 17.13 -8.26
#